data_AF-A0A1H7QAT2-F1
#
_entry.id   AF-A0A1H7QAT2-F1
#
_cell.length_a   1.000
_cell.length_b   1.000
_cell.length_c   1.000
_cell.angle_alpha   90.00
_cell.angle_beta   90.00
_cell.angle_gamma   90.00
#
_symmetry.space_group_name_H-M   'P 1'
#
loop_
_entity.id
_entity.type
_entity.pdbx_description
1 polymer ?
#
loop_
_entity_poly.entity_id
_entity_poly.type
_entity_poly.pdbx_seq_one_letter_code
_entity_poly.pdbx_strand_id
1 'polypeptide(L)'
;MNQQDIQLNNPLHGLKLETLLSEVVSHYGFDILAEYTRIKCFKNNPSMASSLKFLRKTQWARETLERFYLYTFKNLPEPSEDEFEIPPRQRIIPLHVSAKEPKVLLKGQAMIPVTKASFKETHRTDNRTKKSAYGSANKGKKSAERAKPSENKAQKNHDNDPYANAPR
;
A
#
# COMPACT_ATOMS: atom_id res chain seq x y z
N MET A 1 -19.34 -0.91 32.68
CA MET A 1 -18.79 -2.08 31.94
C MET A 1 -17.30 -1.90 31.80
N ASN A 2 -16.49 -2.91 32.13
CA ASN A 2 -15.04 -2.85 31.96
C ASN A 2 -14.71 -2.92 30.47
N GLN A 3 -13.78 -2.10 29.97
CA GLN A 3 -13.46 -2.02 28.54
C GLN A 3 -13.01 -3.37 27.96
N GLN A 4 -12.49 -4.26 28.82
CA GLN A 4 -12.11 -5.63 28.47
C GLN A 4 -13.32 -6.53 28.15
N ASP A 5 -14.44 -6.38 28.88
CA ASP A 5 -15.67 -7.17 28.66
C ASP A 5 -16.30 -6.89 27.29
N ILE A 6 -16.14 -5.66 26.81
CA ILE A 6 -16.69 -5.19 25.53
C ILE A 6 -15.86 -5.72 24.34
N GLN A 7 -14.59 -6.06 24.58
CA GLN A 7 -13.68 -6.60 23.56
C GLN A 7 -13.79 -8.12 23.39
N LEU A 8 -14.44 -8.83 24.33
CA LEU A 8 -14.64 -10.28 24.26
C LEU A 8 -15.42 -10.73 23.01
N ASN A 9 -16.28 -9.87 22.46
CA ASN A 9 -17.03 -10.20 21.24
C ASN A 9 -16.17 -10.11 19.96
N ASN A 10 -14.94 -9.60 20.04
CA ASN A 10 -14.07 -9.51 18.88
C ASN A 10 -13.46 -10.90 18.57
N PRO A 11 -13.65 -11.47 17.36
CA PRO A 11 -13.08 -12.78 16.98
C PRO A 11 -11.54 -12.84 17.05
N LEU A 12 -10.86 -11.70 17.12
CA LEU A 12 -9.42 -11.61 17.28
C LEU A 12 -8.97 -11.67 18.74
N HIS A 13 -9.88 -11.57 19.71
CA HIS A 13 -9.56 -11.61 21.13
C HIS A 13 -9.03 -13.00 21.51
N GLY A 14 -7.81 -13.08 22.03
CA GLY A 14 -7.14 -14.34 22.34
C GLY A 14 -6.65 -15.17 21.14
N LEU A 15 -6.97 -14.76 19.89
CA LEU A 15 -6.57 -15.50 18.70
C LEU A 15 -5.07 -15.29 18.39
N LYS A 16 -4.32 -16.40 18.35
CA LYS A 16 -2.91 -16.43 17.97
C LYS A 16 -2.75 -16.10 16.49
N LEU A 17 -1.70 -15.33 16.18
CA LEU A 17 -1.37 -14.93 14.81
C LEU A 17 -1.11 -16.13 13.88
N GLU A 18 -0.57 -17.21 14.43
CA GLU A 18 -0.34 -18.47 13.71
C GLU A 18 -1.64 -19.15 13.29
N THR A 19 -2.59 -19.27 14.20
CA THR A 19 -3.92 -19.83 13.92
C THR A 19 -4.64 -18.98 12.88
N LEU A 20 -4.64 -17.65 13.06
CA LEU A 20 -5.24 -16.71 12.11
C LEU A 20 -4.67 -16.89 10.71
N LEU A 21 -3.34 -16.91 10.57
CA LEU A 21 -2.70 -17.07 9.26
C LEU A 21 -3.00 -18.44 8.64
N SER A 22 -2.99 -19.50 9.45
CA SER A 22 -3.32 -20.86 9.01
C SER A 22 -4.73 -20.96 8.43
N GLU A 23 -5.73 -20.40 9.12
CA GLU A 23 -7.12 -20.38 8.65
C GLU A 23 -7.27 -19.64 7.32
N VAL A 24 -6.67 -18.45 7.22
CA VAL A 24 -6.75 -17.61 6.01
C VAL A 24 -6.06 -18.27 4.82
N VAL A 25 -4.87 -18.84 5.03
CA VAL A 25 -4.10 -19.51 3.97
C VAL A 25 -4.78 -20.81 3.56
N SER A 26 -5.37 -21.55 4.49
CA SER A 26 -6.13 -22.78 4.19
C SER A 26 -7.32 -22.49 3.28
N HIS A 27 -8.01 -21.36 3.50
CA HIS A 27 -9.19 -21.00 2.72
C HIS A 27 -8.87 -20.34 1.36
N TYR A 28 -7.90 -19.41 1.31
CA TYR A 28 -7.65 -18.58 0.12
C TYR A 28 -6.32 -18.88 -0.59
N GLY A 29 -5.37 -19.51 0.08
CA GLY A 29 -4.00 -19.64 -0.40
C GLY A 29 -3.21 -18.33 -0.39
N PHE A 30 -1.91 -18.44 -0.67
CA PHE A 30 -0.99 -17.29 -0.65
C PHE A 30 -1.18 -16.33 -1.84
N ASP A 31 -1.56 -16.84 -3.01
CA ASP A 31 -1.71 -16.05 -4.24
C ASP A 31 -2.80 -14.97 -4.09
N ILE A 32 -4.00 -15.39 -3.70
CA ILE A 32 -5.12 -14.49 -3.46
C ILE A 32 -4.76 -13.52 -2.35
N LEU A 33 -4.16 -14.02 -1.26
CA LEU A 33 -3.79 -13.17 -0.14
C LEU A 33 -2.79 -12.08 -0.56
N ALA A 34 -1.82 -12.41 -1.40
CA ALA A 34 -0.84 -11.45 -1.92
C ALA A 34 -1.48 -10.35 -2.76
N GLU A 35 -2.47 -10.69 -3.59
CA GLU A 35 -3.17 -9.74 -4.46
C GLU A 35 -4.07 -8.79 -3.65
N TYR A 36 -4.88 -9.33 -2.74
CA TYR A 36 -5.85 -8.55 -1.98
C TYR A 36 -5.20 -7.72 -0.85
N THR A 37 -4.22 -8.28 -0.14
CA THR A 37 -3.56 -7.55 0.96
C THR A 37 -2.38 -6.71 0.49
N ARG A 38 -1.85 -6.95 -0.71
CA ARG A 38 -0.64 -6.33 -1.27
C ARG A 38 0.59 -6.47 -0.36
N ILE A 39 0.62 -7.49 0.50
CA ILE A 39 1.75 -7.81 1.36
C ILE A 39 2.79 -8.58 0.54
N LYS A 40 3.98 -7.97 0.35
CA LYS A 40 5.07 -8.55 -0.46
C LYS A 40 5.57 -9.90 0.05
N CYS A 41 5.44 -10.19 1.34
CA CYS A 41 5.87 -11.46 1.94
C CYS A 41 5.18 -12.66 1.26
N PHE A 42 3.88 -12.56 0.99
CA PHE A 42 3.10 -13.64 0.38
C PHE A 42 3.44 -13.87 -1.09
N LYS A 43 3.95 -12.85 -1.78
CA LYS A 43 4.38 -12.98 -3.19
C LYS A 43 5.79 -13.54 -3.33
N ASN A 44 6.72 -13.08 -2.49
CA ASN A 44 8.15 -13.35 -2.69
C ASN A 44 8.63 -14.60 -1.94
N ASN A 45 8.09 -14.89 -0.75
CA ASN A 45 8.49 -16.03 0.07
C ASN A 45 7.26 -16.65 0.75
N PRO A 46 6.35 -17.27 -0.02
CA PRO A 46 5.12 -17.87 0.51
C PRO A 46 5.45 -19.11 1.36
N SER A 47 5.66 -18.89 2.66
CA SER A 47 5.82 -19.95 3.66
C SER A 47 5.20 -19.49 4.98
N MET A 48 4.70 -20.44 5.76
CA MET A 48 4.10 -20.17 7.06
C MET A 48 5.11 -19.52 8.01
N ALA A 49 6.32 -20.09 8.09
CA ALA A 49 7.37 -19.60 9.00
C ALA A 49 7.89 -18.21 8.63
N SER A 50 8.14 -17.95 7.33
CA SER A 50 8.59 -16.64 6.84
C SER A 50 7.52 -15.56 7.08
N SER A 51 6.26 -15.89 6.79
CA SER A 51 5.12 -15.00 6.97
C SER A 51 4.91 -14.64 8.44
N LEU A 52 4.97 -15.61 9.36
CA LEU A 52 4.85 -15.33 10.79
C LEU A 52 5.99 -14.45 11.29
N LYS A 53 7.24 -14.74 10.88
CA LYS A 53 8.39 -13.90 11.25
C LYS A 53 8.23 -12.47 10.74
N PHE A 54 7.68 -12.30 9.52
CA PHE A 54 7.40 -10.99 8.93
C PHE A 54 6.28 -10.25 9.68
N LEU A 55 5.12 -10.87 9.87
CA LEU A 55 3.96 -10.28 10.54
C LEU A 55 4.23 -9.95 12.03
N ARG A 56 5.17 -10.65 12.67
CA ARG A 56 5.66 -10.30 14.02
C ARG A 56 6.44 -8.99 14.05
N LYS A 57 7.19 -8.68 12.99
CA LYS A 57 8.02 -7.46 12.89
C LYS A 57 7.27 -6.27 12.28
N THR A 58 6.29 -6.54 11.43
CA THR A 58 5.63 -5.51 10.61
C THR A 58 4.19 -5.31 11.05
N GLN A 59 3.99 -4.35 11.96
CA GLN A 59 2.71 -4.09 12.61
C GLN A 59 1.59 -3.76 11.61
N TRP A 60 1.82 -2.84 10.66
CA TRP A 60 0.82 -2.49 9.64
C TRP A 60 0.36 -3.69 8.80
N ALA A 61 1.26 -4.65 8.55
CA ALA A 61 0.96 -5.85 7.78
C ALA A 61 0.10 -6.82 8.59
N ARG A 62 0.39 -6.95 9.90
CA ARG A 62 -0.44 -7.70 10.84
C ARG A 62 -1.86 -7.14 10.89
N GLU A 63 -1.99 -5.83 11.06
CA GLU A 63 -3.30 -5.17 11.10
C GLU A 63 -4.04 -5.32 9.78
N THR A 64 -3.34 -5.28 8.65
CA THR A 64 -3.95 -5.51 7.33
C THR A 64 -4.50 -6.93 7.21
N LEU A 65 -3.76 -7.93 7.71
CA LEU A 65 -4.23 -9.31 7.74
C LEU A 65 -5.39 -9.51 8.71
N GLU A 66 -5.39 -8.83 9.86
CA GLU A 66 -6.48 -8.86 10.84
C GLU A 66 -7.75 -8.20 10.29
N ARG A 67 -7.63 -7.07 9.58
CA ARG A 67 -8.75 -6.47 8.84
C ARG A 67 -9.31 -7.43 7.81
N PHE A 68 -8.43 -8.07 7.03
CA PHE A 68 -8.84 -9.08 6.05
C PHE A 68 -9.58 -10.25 6.73
N TYR A 69 -9.10 -10.70 7.89
CA TYR A 69 -9.76 -11.75 8.67
C TYR A 69 -11.17 -11.35 9.09
N LEU A 70 -11.35 -10.15 9.63
CA LEU A 70 -12.67 -9.68 10.09
C LEU A 70 -13.68 -9.50 8.95
N TYR A 71 -13.32 -8.74 7.92
CA TYR A 71 -14.29 -8.29 6.92
C TYR A 71 -14.37 -9.19 5.69
N THR A 72 -13.36 -10.01 5.45
CA THR A 72 -13.32 -10.91 4.29
C THR A 72 -13.54 -12.35 4.71
N PHE A 73 -12.87 -12.82 5.76
CA PHE A 73 -13.02 -14.20 6.22
C PHE A 73 -14.22 -14.41 7.17
N LYS A 74 -14.43 -13.53 8.15
CA LYS A 74 -15.62 -13.56 9.02
C LYS A 74 -16.80 -12.78 8.46
N ASN A 75 -16.59 -12.06 7.35
CA ASN A 75 -17.62 -11.34 6.61
C ASN A 75 -18.51 -10.46 7.51
N LEU A 76 -17.85 -9.78 8.44
CA LEU A 76 -18.45 -8.80 9.34
C LEU A 76 -18.83 -7.52 8.58
N PRO A 77 -19.82 -6.74 9.07
CA PRO A 77 -20.13 -5.43 8.52
C PRO A 77 -18.88 -4.53 8.55
N GLU A 78 -18.73 -3.69 7.53
CA GLU A 78 -17.63 -2.75 7.47
C GLU A 78 -17.73 -1.72 8.60
N PRO A 79 -16.60 -1.32 9.20
CA PRO A 79 -16.57 -0.38 10.31
C PRO A 79 -16.85 1.04 9.80
N SER A 80 -17.24 1.94 10.70
CA SER A 80 -17.27 3.38 10.39
C SER A 80 -15.85 3.92 10.15
N GLU A 81 -15.73 5.11 9.56
CA GLU A 81 -14.43 5.74 9.31
C GLU A 81 -13.66 5.96 10.62
N ASP A 82 -14.33 6.46 11.66
CA ASP A 82 -13.75 6.67 12.99
C ASP A 82 -13.24 5.35 13.61
N GLU A 83 -14.00 4.25 13.43
CA GLU A 83 -13.59 2.92 13.89
C GLU A 83 -12.45 2.33 13.06
N PHE A 84 -12.29 2.78 11.81
CA PHE A 84 -11.25 2.27 10.92
C PHE A 84 -9.85 2.72 11.36
N GLU A 85 -9.73 3.89 11.99
CA GLU A 85 -8.49 4.38 12.57
C GLU A 85 -8.04 3.53 13.78
N ILE A 86 -8.99 2.91 14.47
CA ILE A 86 -8.71 2.04 15.62
C ILE A 86 -8.11 0.71 15.12
N PRO A 87 -7.05 0.18 15.77
CA PRO A 87 -6.49 -1.12 15.45
C PRO A 87 -7.54 -2.24 15.52
N PRO A 88 -7.50 -3.26 14.64
CA PRO A 88 -8.54 -4.29 14.54
C PRO A 88 -8.83 -5.03 15.85
N ARG A 89 -7.81 -5.27 16.67
CA ARG A 89 -7.94 -5.93 17.98
C ARG A 89 -8.59 -5.06 19.06
N GLN A 90 -8.60 -3.74 18.88
CA GLN A 90 -9.16 -2.79 19.83
C GLN A 90 -10.60 -2.38 19.49
N ARG A 91 -11.10 -2.77 18.30
CA ARG A 91 -12.46 -2.47 17.86
C ARG A 91 -13.49 -3.21 18.70
N ILE A 92 -14.58 -2.51 19.01
CA ILE A 92 -15.76 -3.03 19.69
C ILE A 92 -16.72 -3.53 18.61
N ILE A 93 -17.07 -4.81 18.66
CA ILE A 93 -18.07 -5.38 17.76
C ILE A 93 -19.38 -5.53 18.53
N PRO A 94 -20.50 -4.96 18.06
CA PRO A 94 -21.77 -5.06 18.78
C PRO A 94 -22.26 -6.50 18.87
N LEU A 95 -22.88 -6.85 20.00
CA LEU A 95 -23.24 -8.24 20.36
C LEU A 95 -24.20 -8.91 19.36
N HIS A 96 -25.00 -8.12 18.64
CA HIS A 96 -25.96 -8.63 17.66
C HIS A 96 -25.33 -8.99 16.30
N VAL A 97 -24.03 -8.71 16.11
CA VAL A 97 -23.33 -8.99 14.86
C VAL A 97 -22.54 -10.29 15.01
N SER A 98 -22.92 -11.31 14.23
CA SER A 98 -22.22 -12.59 14.15
C SER A 98 -21.43 -12.75 12.85
N ALA A 99 -20.40 -13.58 12.89
CA ALA A 99 -19.60 -13.93 11.71
C ALA A 99 -20.45 -14.74 10.70
N LYS A 100 -20.24 -14.46 9.41
CA LYS A 100 -20.88 -15.15 8.29
C LYS A 100 -19.86 -16.00 7.54
N GLU A 101 -20.34 -16.69 6.50
CA GLU A 101 -19.48 -17.42 5.56
C GLU A 101 -18.45 -16.49 4.91
N PRO A 102 -17.23 -16.99 4.68
CA PRO A 102 -16.13 -16.24 4.07
C PRO A 102 -16.48 -15.77 2.65
N LYS A 103 -16.04 -14.56 2.29
CA LYS A 103 -16.26 -13.99 0.95
C LYS A 103 -15.51 -14.83 -0.08
N VAL A 104 -16.17 -15.23 -1.16
CA VAL A 104 -15.50 -15.91 -2.28
C VAL A 104 -14.64 -14.90 -3.04
N LEU A 105 -13.32 -15.10 -3.03
CA LEU A 105 -12.36 -14.25 -3.74
C LEU A 105 -11.80 -14.98 -4.95
N LEU A 106 -11.61 -14.25 -6.05
CA LEU A 106 -11.03 -14.78 -7.28
C LEU A 106 -9.68 -14.13 -7.54
N LYS A 107 -8.71 -14.94 -7.96
CA LYS A 107 -7.41 -14.45 -8.39
C LYS A 107 -7.57 -13.52 -9.60
N GLY A 108 -6.92 -12.35 -9.55
CA GLY A 108 -6.95 -11.32 -10.60
C GLY A 108 -8.08 -10.31 -10.50
N GLN A 109 -9.03 -10.45 -9.57
CA GLN A 109 -10.17 -9.53 -9.39
C GLN A 109 -9.94 -8.48 -8.29
N ALA A 110 -8.76 -8.46 -7.66
CA ALA A 110 -8.44 -7.49 -6.61
C ALA A 110 -8.41 -6.06 -7.17
N MET A 111 -9.13 -5.15 -6.51
CA MET A 111 -9.14 -3.73 -6.86
C MET A 111 -7.72 -3.13 -6.79
N ILE A 112 -7.25 -2.59 -7.91
CA ILE A 112 -5.96 -1.92 -7.99
C ILE A 112 -6.12 -0.52 -7.39
N PRO A 113 -5.27 -0.09 -6.46
CA PRO A 113 -5.33 1.28 -5.92
C PRO A 113 -5.18 2.29 -7.07
N VAL A 114 -6.07 3.28 -7.10
CA VAL A 114 -6.00 4.36 -8.09
C VAL A 114 -4.67 5.10 -7.91
N THR A 115 -3.85 5.12 -8.95
CA THR A 115 -2.55 5.80 -8.91
C THR A 115 -2.72 7.28 -9.24
N LYS A 116 -1.83 8.12 -8.72
CA LYS A 116 -1.81 9.56 -9.01
C LYS A 116 -1.63 9.86 -10.51
N ALA A 117 -0.99 8.96 -11.25
CA ALA A 117 -0.87 9.04 -12.71
C ALA A 117 -2.23 8.84 -13.39
N SER A 118 -3.00 7.84 -12.96
CA SER A 118 -4.37 7.59 -13.46
C SER A 118 -5.29 8.80 -13.25
N PHE A 119 -5.20 9.47 -12.09
CA PHE A 119 -5.97 10.70 -11.80
C PHE A 119 -5.58 11.88 -12.71
N LYS A 120 -4.30 11.99 -13.12
CA LYS A 120 -3.83 13.10 -13.96
C LYS A 120 -4.24 12.95 -15.44
N GLU A 121 -4.56 11.73 -15.86
CA GLU A 121 -5.08 11.40 -17.19
C GLU A 121 -6.49 11.97 -17.39
N THR A 122 -7.36 11.85 -16.38
CA THR A 122 -8.80 12.19 -16.48
C THR A 122 -9.10 13.68 -16.31
N HIS A 123 -8.18 14.47 -15.75
CA HIS A 123 -8.35 15.90 -15.49
C HIS A 123 -7.39 16.80 -16.26
N ARG A 124 -6.66 16.26 -17.25
CA ARG A 124 -5.97 17.09 -18.24
C ARG A 124 -7.01 17.68 -19.17
N THR A 125 -7.41 18.93 -18.93
CA THR A 125 -8.08 19.72 -19.94
C THR A 125 -7.14 19.83 -21.14
N ASP A 126 -7.59 19.31 -22.28
CA ASP A 126 -6.83 19.38 -23.51
C ASP A 126 -6.82 20.83 -24.00
N ASN A 127 -5.82 21.60 -23.57
CA ASN A 127 -5.59 22.96 -24.05
C ASN A 127 -4.80 22.96 -25.38
N ARG A 128 -4.91 21.89 -26.19
CA ARG A 128 -4.18 21.71 -27.47
C ARG A 128 -4.97 22.19 -28.70
N THR A 129 -5.82 23.19 -28.54
CA THR A 129 -6.42 23.92 -29.67
C THR A 129 -6.43 25.42 -29.41
N LYS A 130 -5.27 26.07 -29.59
CA LYS A 130 -5.09 27.42 -30.18
C LYS A 130 -3.64 27.88 -30.08
N LYS A 131 -2.78 27.39 -30.97
CA LYS A 131 -1.65 28.17 -31.50
C LYS A 131 -1.30 27.69 -32.91
N SER A 132 -2.25 27.89 -33.81
CA SER A 132 -1.98 27.96 -35.25
C SER A 132 -1.56 29.40 -35.58
N ALA A 133 -0.73 29.53 -36.62
CA ALA A 133 -0.28 30.75 -37.29
C ALA A 133 0.87 31.53 -36.64
N TYR A 134 2.12 31.12 -36.93
CA TYR A 134 3.13 31.88 -37.70
C TYR A 134 4.51 31.28 -37.46
N GLY A 135 5.25 30.94 -38.52
CA GLY A 135 6.71 30.72 -38.46
C GLY A 135 7.19 29.38 -39.01
N SER A 136 7.56 29.40 -40.28
CA SER A 136 8.12 28.32 -41.08
C SER A 136 9.65 28.17 -40.89
N ALA A 137 10.16 26.97 -41.22
CA ALA A 137 11.56 26.63 -41.54
C ALA A 137 12.55 26.51 -40.35
N ASN A 138 13.60 25.67 -40.34
CA ASN A 138 14.24 24.88 -41.38
C ASN A 138 15.13 23.75 -40.76
N LYS A 139 15.37 22.70 -41.55
CA LYS A 139 16.47 21.72 -41.60
C LYS A 139 17.59 21.72 -40.54
N GLY A 140 18.03 20.50 -40.18
CA GLY A 140 19.46 20.22 -40.01
C GLY A 140 19.83 18.97 -39.20
N LYS A 141 19.87 17.79 -39.84
CA LYS A 141 20.68 16.64 -39.38
C LYS A 141 22.14 16.93 -39.70
N LYS A 142 23.07 16.82 -38.74
CA LYS A 142 24.46 16.35 -38.96
C LYS A 142 25.05 15.74 -37.69
N SER A 143 25.36 14.46 -37.81
CA SER A 143 26.32 13.69 -37.04
C SER A 143 27.75 14.21 -37.29
N ALA A 144 28.57 14.27 -36.25
CA ALA A 144 30.04 14.24 -36.36
C ALA A 144 30.66 13.89 -34.99
N GLU A 145 31.41 12.80 -35.03
CA GLU A 145 32.24 12.21 -33.99
C GLU A 145 33.57 12.97 -33.88
N ARG A 146 34.02 13.39 -32.68
CA ARG A 146 35.45 13.66 -32.43
C ARG A 146 35.82 13.68 -30.94
N ALA A 147 36.99 13.09 -30.67
CA ALA A 147 37.58 12.73 -29.39
C ALA A 147 37.97 13.89 -28.43
N LYS A 148 38.15 13.52 -27.15
CA LYS A 148 38.73 14.35 -26.04
C LYS A 148 40.19 14.74 -26.34
N PRO A 149 40.72 15.83 -25.72
CA PRO A 149 41.51 15.64 -24.48
C PRO A 149 41.53 16.82 -23.46
N SER A 150 42.02 16.46 -22.26
CA SER A 150 42.76 17.23 -21.22
C SER A 150 42.13 18.39 -20.42
N GLU A 151 42.06 18.15 -19.10
CA GLU A 151 42.37 19.00 -17.93
C GLU A 151 42.38 20.54 -18.07
N ASN A 152 41.54 21.23 -17.29
CA ASN A 152 42.06 22.12 -16.24
C ASN A 152 41.02 22.59 -15.20
N LYS A 153 41.57 22.83 -14.01
CA LYS A 153 41.06 23.28 -12.70
C LYS A 153 39.77 24.12 -12.60
N ALA A 154 38.98 23.70 -11.61
CA ALA A 154 38.44 24.47 -10.47
C ALA A 154 37.58 25.72 -10.72
N GLN A 155 36.29 25.61 -10.39
CA GLN A 155 35.58 26.62 -9.62
C GLN A 155 34.42 25.97 -8.84
N LYS A 156 34.49 26.13 -7.52
CA LYS A 156 33.49 25.71 -6.53
C LYS A 156 32.21 26.51 -6.77
N ASN A 157 31.07 25.83 -6.91
CA ASN A 157 29.77 26.46 -6.69
C ASN A 157 29.19 25.88 -5.40
N HIS A 158 28.99 26.78 -4.45
CA HIS A 158 28.66 26.54 -3.07
C HIS A 158 27.26 25.93 -2.94
N ASP A 159 27.15 24.92 -2.08
CA ASP A 159 25.89 24.36 -1.62
C ASP A 159 25.08 25.44 -0.90
N ASN A 160 23.82 25.60 -1.30
CA ASN A 160 22.82 26.31 -0.51
C ASN A 160 22.31 25.36 0.58
N ASP A 161 23.05 25.25 1.68
CA ASP A 161 22.55 24.61 2.90
C ASP A 161 21.84 25.66 3.78
N PRO A 162 20.51 25.57 3.97
CA PRO A 162 19.73 26.56 4.71
C PRO A 162 19.96 26.52 6.23
N TYR A 163 20.78 25.61 6.77
CA TYR A 163 21.01 25.48 8.23
C TYR A 163 22.37 25.98 8.72
N ALA A 164 23.16 26.64 7.88
CA ALA A 164 24.52 27.08 8.22
C ALA A 164 24.63 28.17 9.31
N ASN A 165 23.52 28.75 9.80
CA ASN A 165 23.55 29.90 10.71
C ASN A 165 22.71 29.73 11.99
N ALA A 166 22.63 28.53 12.56
CA ALA A 166 22.02 28.34 13.89
C ALA A 166 23.03 28.68 15.01
N PRO A 167 22.68 29.54 15.99
CA PRO A 167 23.57 29.89 17.10
C PRO A 167 23.75 28.71 18.06
N ARG A 168 24.97 28.58 18.61
CA ARG A 168 25.31 27.63 19.69
C ARG A 168 24.85 28.13 21.05
#